data_AF-A0AA46S3Q9-F1
#
_entry.id   AF-A0AA46S3Q9-F1
#
_cell.length_a   1.000
_cell.length_b   1.000
_cell.length_c   1.000
_cell.angle_alpha   90.00
_cell.angle_beta   90.00
_cell.angle_gamma   90.00
#
_symmetry.space_group_name_H-M   'P 1'
#
loop_
_entity.id
_entity.type
_entity.pdbx_description
1 polymer ?
#
loop_
_entity_poly.entity_id
_entity_poly.type
_entity_poly.pdbx_seq_one_letter_code
_entity_poly.pdbx_strand_id
1 'polypeptide(L)'
;MQAFRNFWKGFRLLPSAWLLIVQFFILILSSISNDSHISYRAISWVLGALALLLIAKVIRQSPAFTALGLFFVSGALLFSILILLGYREPAIQITAHIFESLAYFYAAYGLLRYMFADRYLTKDEMFAAGAVFTLLAWGFAFLYNICQLIDPNSFIKPEHIGIKSWLDILFLSFSLQSATGLSDIVPSGAAARVIAIIQMFGGVMYLAVIVTRLVALQYTRHSPKD
;
A
#
# COMPACT_ATOMS: atom_id res chain seq x y z
N MET A 1 4.87 -11.56 30.70
CA MET A 1 3.48 -11.77 30.22
C MET A 1 2.63 -10.50 30.15
N GLN A 2 2.74 -9.53 31.07
CA GLN A 2 1.97 -8.26 31.01
C GLN A 2 2.33 -7.38 29.79
N ALA A 3 3.60 -7.33 29.38
CA ALA A 3 4.03 -6.62 28.17
C ALA A 3 3.32 -7.12 26.90
N PHE A 4 3.18 -8.44 26.75
CA PHE A 4 2.47 -9.06 25.62
C PHE A 4 0.95 -8.79 25.65
N ARG A 5 0.36 -8.75 26.85
CA ARG A 5 -1.07 -8.41 27.03
C ARG A 5 -1.35 -6.93 26.75
N ASN A 6 -0.43 -6.04 27.12
CA ASN A 6 -0.52 -4.60 26.86
C ASN A 6 -0.26 -4.27 25.38
N PHE A 7 0.68 -4.98 24.76
CA PHE A 7 0.89 -4.97 23.30
C PHE A 7 -0.38 -5.36 22.55
N TRP A 8 -1.04 -6.45 22.96
CA TRP A 8 -2.30 -6.91 22.36
C TRP A 8 -3.47 -5.96 22.61
N LYS A 9 -3.51 -5.28 23.77
CA LYS A 9 -4.49 -4.21 24.03
C LYS A 9 -4.26 -2.99 23.15
N GLY A 10 -3.00 -2.54 23.00
CA GLY A 10 -2.63 -1.49 22.05
C GLY A 10 -2.97 -1.84 20.60
N PHE A 11 -2.77 -3.11 20.23
CA PHE A 11 -3.18 -3.66 18.93
C PHE A 11 -4.68 -3.52 18.67
N ARG A 12 -5.52 -3.70 19.69
CA ARG A 12 -6.98 -3.53 19.56
C ARG A 12 -7.41 -2.06 19.53
N LEU A 13 -6.62 -1.15 20.07
CA LEU A 13 -6.97 0.26 20.23
C LEU A 13 -6.56 1.13 19.03
N LEU A 14 -5.47 0.77 18.33
CA LEU A 14 -4.93 1.53 17.19
C LEU A 14 -4.54 0.59 16.05
N PRO A 15 -5.50 -0.07 15.38
CA PRO A 15 -5.21 -1.00 14.29
C PRO A 15 -4.45 -0.35 13.13
N SER A 16 -4.70 0.92 12.86
CA SER A 16 -4.09 1.66 11.75
C SER A 16 -2.61 1.99 12.00
N ALA A 17 -2.25 2.23 13.27
CA ALA A 17 -0.86 2.47 13.66
C ALA A 17 0.03 1.24 13.41
N TRP A 18 -0.49 0.04 13.70
CA TRP A 18 0.21 -1.21 13.43
C TRP A 18 0.41 -1.45 11.94
N LEU A 19 -0.60 -1.16 11.14
CA LEU A 19 -0.51 -1.29 9.68
C LEU A 19 0.60 -0.39 9.14
N LEU A 20 0.66 0.86 9.59
CA LEU A 20 1.69 1.82 9.19
C LEU A 20 3.10 1.40 9.64
N ILE A 21 3.26 0.94 10.88
CA ILE A 21 4.54 0.42 11.39
C ILE A 21 5.02 -0.76 10.53
N VAL A 22 4.12 -1.68 10.22
CA VAL A 22 4.42 -2.84 9.39
C VAL A 22 4.84 -2.38 7.99
N GLN A 23 4.12 -1.45 7.35
CA GLN A 23 4.50 -0.94 6.04
C GLN A 23 5.89 -0.31 6.04
N PHE A 24 6.24 0.49 7.04
CA PHE A 24 7.59 1.06 7.16
C PHE A 24 8.64 -0.02 7.40
N PHE A 25 8.34 -1.01 8.23
CA PHE A 25 9.24 -2.14 8.45
C PHE A 25 9.49 -2.91 7.15
N ILE A 26 8.45 -3.11 6.34
CA ILE A 26 8.56 -3.75 5.03
C ILE A 26 9.42 -2.91 4.08
N LEU A 27 9.26 -1.58 4.07
CA LEU A 27 10.10 -0.69 3.26
C LEU A 27 11.58 -0.80 3.64
N ILE A 28 11.90 -0.78 4.94
CA ILE A 28 13.28 -0.93 5.42
C ILE A 28 13.85 -2.31 5.00
N LEU A 29 13.07 -3.37 5.15
CA LEU A 29 13.51 -4.71 4.74
C LEU A 29 13.63 -4.86 3.22
N SER A 30 12.86 -4.11 2.44
CA SER A 30 12.94 -4.14 0.97
C SER A 30 14.32 -3.69 0.46
N SER A 31 15.00 -2.79 1.20
CA SER A 31 16.38 -2.40 0.91
C SER A 31 17.37 -3.55 1.07
N ILE A 32 17.14 -4.44 2.03
CA ILE A 32 18.02 -5.58 2.31
C ILE A 32 17.81 -6.70 1.27
N SER A 33 16.60 -6.80 0.72
CA SER A 33 16.23 -7.84 -0.25
C SER A 33 16.78 -7.61 -1.67
N ASN A 34 17.39 -6.47 -1.96
CA ASN A 34 17.90 -6.15 -3.30
C ASN A 34 19.19 -6.92 -3.63
N ASP A 35 19.89 -7.45 -2.62
CA ASP A 35 21.07 -8.30 -2.77
C ASP A 35 20.72 -9.80 -2.66
N SER A 36 21.03 -10.51 -3.74
CA SER A 36 20.49 -11.80 -4.16
C SER A 36 20.75 -12.99 -3.22
N HIS A 37 19.75 -13.40 -2.41
CA HIS A 37 19.63 -14.79 -1.93
C HIS A 37 18.16 -15.25 -1.87
N ILE A 38 17.91 -16.53 -2.19
CA ILE A 38 16.58 -17.18 -2.21
C ILE A 38 15.81 -16.99 -0.88
N SER A 39 16.53 -16.94 0.24
CA SER A 39 15.96 -16.69 1.58
C SER A 39 15.27 -15.33 1.71
N TYR A 40 15.72 -14.29 1.00
CA TYR A 40 15.12 -12.95 1.08
C TYR A 40 13.83 -12.80 0.27
N ARG A 41 13.63 -13.64 -0.76
CA ARG A 41 12.36 -13.71 -1.51
C ARG A 41 11.22 -14.24 -0.64
N ALA A 42 11.50 -15.26 0.17
CA ALA A 42 10.51 -15.80 1.10
C ALA A 42 10.14 -14.78 2.19
N ILE A 43 11.10 -13.99 2.68
CA ILE A 43 10.87 -12.97 3.71
C ILE A 43 10.00 -11.82 3.16
N SER A 44 10.32 -11.29 1.98
CA SER A 44 9.52 -10.25 1.32
C SER A 44 8.09 -10.73 1.00
N TRP A 45 7.94 -12.00 0.60
CA TRP A 45 6.64 -12.65 0.41
C TRP A 45 5.84 -12.74 1.72
N VAL A 46 6.44 -13.27 2.79
CA VAL A 46 5.77 -13.39 4.11
C VAL A 46 5.31 -12.02 4.61
N LEU A 47 6.12 -10.99 4.37
CA LEU A 47 5.81 -9.62 4.76
C LEU A 47 4.67 -9.00 3.94
N GLY A 48 4.65 -9.21 2.62
CA GLY A 48 3.53 -8.83 1.77
C GLY A 48 2.23 -9.54 2.18
N ALA A 49 2.31 -10.85 2.44
CA ALA A 49 1.21 -11.64 2.97
C ALA A 49 0.73 -11.11 4.34
N LEU A 50 1.65 -10.74 5.22
CA LEU A 50 1.33 -10.16 6.53
C LEU A 50 0.64 -8.79 6.36
N ALA A 51 1.09 -7.94 5.44
CA ALA A 51 0.43 -6.69 5.12
C ALA A 51 -1.01 -6.92 4.62
N LEU A 52 -1.22 -7.88 3.72
CA LEU A 52 -2.55 -8.25 3.21
C LEU A 52 -3.46 -8.80 4.33
N LEU A 53 -2.92 -9.60 5.27
CA LEU A 53 -3.67 -10.09 6.42
C LEU A 53 -4.05 -8.95 7.40
N LEU A 54 -3.16 -7.98 7.60
CA LEU A 54 -3.47 -6.79 8.39
C LEU A 54 -4.53 -5.92 7.73
N ILE A 55 -4.44 -5.73 6.41
CA ILE A 55 -5.47 -5.09 5.60
C ILE A 55 -6.83 -5.77 5.81
N ALA A 56 -6.89 -7.10 5.68
CA ALA A 56 -8.12 -7.86 5.92
C ALA A 56 -8.68 -7.67 7.33
N LYS A 57 -7.80 -7.53 8.33
CA LYS A 57 -8.19 -7.25 9.72
C LYS A 57 -8.73 -5.83 9.90
N VAL A 58 -8.17 -4.85 9.20
CA VAL A 58 -8.60 -3.45 9.24
C VAL A 58 -9.97 -3.27 8.56
N ILE A 59 -10.24 -4.00 7.48
CA ILE A 59 -11.51 -3.93 6.71
C ILE A 59 -12.73 -4.50 7.47
N ARG A 60 -12.53 -5.23 8.56
CA ARG A 60 -13.57 -6.01 9.29
C ARG A 60 -14.66 -5.22 10.03
N GLN A 61 -14.95 -3.98 9.63
CA GLN A 61 -15.97 -3.15 10.27
C GLN A 61 -17.37 -3.28 9.66
N SER A 62 -17.52 -3.78 8.41
CA SER A 62 -18.83 -4.00 7.78
C SER A 62 -18.89 -5.33 7.01
N PRO A 63 -19.95 -6.17 7.20
CA PRO A 63 -20.01 -7.54 6.69
C PRO A 63 -19.98 -7.63 5.16
N ALA A 64 -20.66 -6.73 4.45
CA ALA A 64 -20.63 -6.69 2.98
C ALA A 64 -19.25 -6.29 2.44
N PHE A 65 -18.59 -5.33 3.11
CA PHE A 65 -17.25 -4.91 2.73
C PHE A 65 -16.18 -5.97 3.04
N THR A 66 -16.40 -6.77 4.07
CA THR A 66 -15.47 -7.82 4.50
C THR A 66 -15.40 -8.97 3.50
N ALA A 67 -16.53 -9.37 2.90
CA ALA A 67 -16.56 -10.48 1.94
C ALA A 67 -15.72 -10.17 0.68
N LEU A 68 -15.94 -8.99 0.09
CA LEU A 68 -15.21 -8.58 -1.12
C LEU A 68 -13.73 -8.31 -0.85
N GLY A 69 -13.40 -7.69 0.30
CA GLY A 69 -12.01 -7.48 0.70
C GLY A 69 -11.27 -8.80 0.97
N LEU A 70 -11.94 -9.76 1.61
CA LEU A 70 -11.38 -11.09 1.85
C LEU A 70 -11.19 -11.86 0.54
N PHE A 71 -12.10 -11.71 -0.43
CA PHE A 71 -11.93 -12.28 -1.77
C PHE A 71 -10.64 -11.78 -2.42
N PHE A 72 -10.41 -10.46 -2.46
CA PHE A 72 -9.19 -9.92 -3.06
C PHE A 72 -7.92 -10.35 -2.33
N VAL A 73 -7.91 -10.30 -0.99
CA VAL A 73 -6.77 -10.74 -0.17
C VAL A 73 -6.49 -12.23 -0.35
N SER A 74 -7.53 -13.07 -0.35
CA SER A 74 -7.39 -14.52 -0.52
C SER A 74 -6.89 -14.89 -1.92
N GLY A 75 -7.39 -14.21 -2.96
CA GLY A 75 -6.90 -14.36 -4.33
C GLY A 75 -5.44 -13.95 -4.44
N ALA A 76 -5.06 -12.79 -3.89
CA ALA A 76 -3.68 -12.31 -3.87
C ALA A 76 -2.75 -13.33 -3.20
N LEU A 77 -3.13 -13.81 -2.01
CA LEU A 77 -2.35 -14.82 -1.29
C LEU A 77 -2.23 -16.12 -2.09
N LEU A 78 -3.31 -16.62 -2.68
CA LEU A 78 -3.31 -17.84 -3.48
C LEU A 78 -2.30 -17.72 -4.63
N PHE A 79 -2.42 -16.71 -5.48
CA PHE A 79 -1.51 -16.54 -6.62
C PHE A 79 -0.07 -16.28 -6.20
N SER A 80 0.13 -15.57 -5.09
CA SER A 80 1.46 -15.34 -4.54
C SER A 80 2.11 -16.65 -4.02
N ILE A 81 1.33 -17.57 -3.45
CA ILE A 81 1.80 -18.93 -3.09
C ILE A 81 2.18 -19.70 -4.37
N LEU A 82 1.38 -19.63 -5.43
CA LEU A 82 1.72 -20.31 -6.70
C LEU A 82 3.07 -19.82 -7.26
N ILE A 83 3.34 -18.52 -7.20
CA ILE A 83 4.63 -17.96 -7.62
C ILE A 83 5.78 -18.53 -6.77
N LEU A 84 5.58 -18.63 -5.45
CA LEU A 84 6.56 -19.19 -4.52
C LEU A 84 6.83 -20.69 -4.79
N LEU A 85 5.80 -21.44 -5.19
CA LEU A 85 5.90 -22.86 -5.56
C LEU A 85 6.61 -23.09 -6.90
N GLY A 86 7.01 -22.02 -7.60
CA GLY A 86 7.83 -22.12 -8.82
C GLY A 86 7.06 -21.98 -10.13
N TYR A 87 5.76 -21.66 -10.09
CA TYR A 87 5.00 -21.33 -11.30
C TYR A 87 5.44 -19.94 -11.80
N ARG A 88 6.23 -19.91 -12.88
CA ARG A 88 6.85 -18.68 -13.41
C ARG A 88 6.10 -18.03 -14.57
N GLU A 89 4.92 -18.55 -14.93
CA GLU A 89 4.14 -18.01 -16.05
C GLU A 89 3.80 -16.52 -15.85
N PRO A 90 4.01 -15.66 -16.86
CA PRO A 90 3.76 -14.22 -16.74
C PRO A 90 2.28 -13.93 -16.45
N ALA A 91 1.36 -14.76 -16.96
CA ALA A 91 -0.07 -14.63 -16.68
C ALA A 91 -0.41 -14.78 -15.19
N ILE A 92 0.29 -15.65 -14.46
CA ILE A 92 0.09 -15.85 -13.02
C ILE A 92 0.59 -14.63 -12.25
N GLN A 93 1.74 -14.08 -12.63
CA GLN A 93 2.31 -12.88 -12.00
C GLN A 93 1.41 -11.66 -12.22
N ILE A 94 0.92 -11.46 -13.45
CA ILE A 94 -0.02 -10.37 -13.76
C ILE A 94 -1.29 -10.53 -12.93
N THR A 95 -1.86 -11.74 -12.86
CA THR A 95 -3.06 -11.99 -12.07
C THR A 95 -2.82 -11.74 -10.58
N ALA A 96 -1.68 -12.18 -10.03
CA ALA A 96 -1.30 -11.90 -8.64
C ALA A 96 -1.27 -10.40 -8.35
N HIS A 97 -0.57 -9.63 -9.18
CA HIS A 97 -0.44 -8.19 -9.00
C HIS A 97 -1.77 -7.45 -9.19
N ILE A 98 -2.69 -7.95 -10.02
CA ILE A 98 -4.04 -7.39 -10.14
C ILE A 98 -4.79 -7.56 -8.82
N PHE A 99 -4.79 -8.77 -8.25
CA PHE A 99 -5.44 -9.04 -6.97
C PHE A 99 -4.80 -8.26 -5.82
N GLU A 100 -3.47 -8.16 -5.79
CA GLU A 100 -2.73 -7.36 -4.81
C GLU A 100 -3.14 -5.89 -4.93
N SER A 101 -3.02 -5.29 -6.12
CA SER A 101 -3.39 -3.90 -6.36
C SER A 101 -4.84 -3.59 -5.93
N LEU A 102 -5.80 -4.44 -6.32
CA LEU A 102 -7.19 -4.30 -5.91
C LEU A 102 -7.37 -4.42 -4.40
N ALA A 103 -6.67 -5.34 -3.73
CA ALA A 103 -6.72 -5.46 -2.28
C ALA A 103 -6.21 -4.19 -1.58
N TYR A 104 -5.10 -3.61 -2.06
CA TYR A 104 -4.54 -2.35 -1.53
C TYR A 104 -5.47 -1.16 -1.76
N PHE A 105 -6.04 -1.00 -2.96
CA PHE A 105 -7.00 0.07 -3.24
C PHE A 105 -8.29 -0.07 -2.44
N TYR A 106 -8.79 -1.30 -2.29
CA TYR A 106 -9.97 -1.58 -1.51
C TYR A 106 -9.75 -1.31 -0.02
N ALA A 107 -8.57 -1.63 0.50
CA ALA A 107 -8.15 -1.29 1.86
C ALA A 107 -8.08 0.22 2.08
N ALA A 108 -7.45 0.94 1.14
CA ALA A 108 -7.37 2.39 1.16
C ALA A 108 -8.76 3.02 1.16
N TYR A 109 -9.67 2.54 0.30
CA TYR A 109 -11.06 2.99 0.25
C TYR A 109 -11.81 2.71 1.56
N GLY A 110 -11.64 1.52 2.14
CA GLY A 110 -12.26 1.15 3.41
C GLY A 110 -11.83 2.08 4.56
N LEU A 111 -10.53 2.38 4.65
CA LEU A 111 -9.98 3.32 5.63
C LEU A 111 -10.42 4.76 5.38
N LEU A 112 -10.45 5.21 4.12
CA LEU A 112 -10.98 6.53 3.76
C LEU A 112 -12.44 6.67 4.20
N ARG A 113 -13.28 5.68 3.89
CA ARG A 113 -14.69 5.68 4.29
C ARG A 113 -14.84 5.74 5.81
N TYR A 114 -14.02 4.97 6.53
CA TYR A 114 -13.98 5.00 8.00
C TYR A 114 -13.64 6.41 8.50
N MET A 115 -12.58 7.04 7.97
CA MET A 115 -12.18 8.40 8.33
C MET A 115 -13.26 9.44 8.04
N PHE A 116 -14.01 9.31 6.94
CA PHE A 116 -15.09 10.25 6.60
C PHE A 116 -16.37 10.05 7.42
N ALA A 117 -16.64 8.81 7.89
CA ALA A 117 -17.84 8.49 8.66
C ALA A 117 -17.80 9.06 10.09
N ASP A 118 -16.60 9.17 10.69
CA ASP A 118 -16.45 9.65 12.05
C ASP A 118 -16.49 11.18 12.13
N ARG A 119 -17.27 11.68 13.11
CA ARG A 119 -17.49 13.11 13.36
C ARG A 119 -16.40 13.76 14.21
N TYR A 120 -15.55 12.96 14.86
CA TYR A 120 -14.51 13.42 15.78
C TYR A 120 -13.18 12.79 15.46
N LEU A 121 -12.11 13.58 15.51
CA LEU A 121 -10.77 13.07 15.29
C LEU A 121 -10.33 12.11 16.42
N THR A 122 -10.14 10.85 16.07
CA THR A 122 -9.51 9.84 16.94
C THR A 122 -8.00 9.76 16.66
N LYS A 123 -7.23 9.27 17.65
CA LYS A 123 -5.79 9.01 17.44
C LYS A 123 -5.55 7.98 16.35
N ASP A 124 -6.47 7.03 16.15
CA ASP A 124 -6.35 6.02 15.09
C ASP A 124 -6.49 6.64 13.70
N GLU A 125 -7.37 7.63 13.52
CA GLU A 125 -7.53 8.31 12.22
C GLU A 125 -6.27 9.06 11.77
N MET A 126 -5.49 9.60 12.71
CA MET A 126 -4.20 10.23 12.37
C MET A 126 -3.22 9.21 11.80
N PHE A 127 -3.16 8.01 12.36
CA PHE A 127 -2.34 6.92 11.82
C PHE A 127 -2.95 6.31 10.55
N ALA A 128 -4.28 6.24 10.47
CA ALA A 128 -5.02 5.81 9.28
C ALA A 128 -4.69 6.69 8.08
N ALA A 129 -4.55 8.01 8.28
CA ALA A 129 -4.14 8.92 7.23
C ALA A 129 -2.74 8.60 6.67
N GLY A 130 -1.77 8.27 7.53
CA GLY A 130 -0.47 7.82 7.05
C GLY A 130 -0.58 6.46 6.32
N ALA A 131 -1.35 5.53 6.89
CA ALA A 131 -1.56 4.19 6.35
C ALA A 131 -2.26 4.20 4.98
N VAL A 132 -3.24 5.07 4.75
CA VAL A 132 -3.91 5.18 3.44
C VAL A 132 -2.95 5.70 2.39
N PHE A 133 -2.13 6.70 2.73
CA PHE A 133 -1.14 7.25 1.80
C PHE A 133 -0.18 6.18 1.29
N THR A 134 0.34 5.37 2.20
CA THR A 134 1.20 4.23 1.86
C THR A 134 0.42 3.15 1.11
N LEU A 135 -0.80 2.78 1.52
CA LEU A 135 -1.60 1.79 0.80
C LEU A 135 -1.84 2.18 -0.67
N LEU A 136 -2.09 3.46 -0.95
CA LEU A 136 -2.22 3.97 -2.32
C LEU A 136 -0.90 3.84 -3.09
N ALA A 137 0.22 4.26 -2.51
CA ALA A 137 1.53 4.11 -3.14
C ALA A 137 1.86 2.64 -3.47
N TRP A 138 1.53 1.71 -2.58
CA TRP A 138 1.69 0.28 -2.82
C TRP A 138 0.76 -0.23 -3.92
N GLY A 139 -0.53 0.16 -3.91
CA GLY A 139 -1.51 -0.21 -4.93
C GLY A 139 -1.07 0.19 -6.34
N PHE A 140 -0.55 1.41 -6.51
CA PHE A 140 0.01 1.89 -7.78
C PHE A 140 1.32 1.18 -8.16
N ALA A 141 2.18 0.83 -7.21
CA ALA A 141 3.40 0.08 -7.49
C ALA A 141 3.11 -1.31 -8.11
N PHE A 142 2.03 -1.98 -7.68
CA PHE A 142 1.57 -3.20 -8.31
C PHE A 142 1.03 -2.97 -9.73
N LEU A 143 0.33 -1.85 -9.99
CA LEU A 143 -0.09 -1.48 -11.35
C LEU A 143 1.10 -1.24 -12.29
N TYR A 144 2.16 -0.60 -11.79
CA TYR A 144 3.39 -0.41 -12.57
C TYR A 144 4.11 -1.73 -12.86
N ASN A 145 4.11 -2.67 -11.91
CA ASN A 145 4.64 -4.02 -12.19
C ASN A 145 3.83 -4.74 -13.28
N ILE A 146 2.49 -4.61 -13.28
CA ILE A 146 1.67 -5.15 -14.37
C ILE A 146 2.07 -4.52 -15.72
N CYS A 147 2.26 -3.20 -15.77
CA CYS A 147 2.70 -2.52 -16.98
C CYS A 147 4.05 -3.05 -17.48
N GLN A 148 4.99 -3.27 -16.56
CA GLN A 148 6.31 -3.79 -16.89
C GLN A 148 6.28 -5.26 -17.37
N LEU A 149 5.35 -6.06 -16.86
CA LEU A 149 5.17 -7.45 -17.32
C LEU A 149 4.51 -7.53 -18.70
N ILE A 150 3.65 -6.58 -19.05
CA ILE A 150 3.02 -6.50 -20.38
C ILE A 150 3.99 -5.92 -21.41
N ASP A 151 4.63 -4.80 -21.08
CA ASP A 151 5.66 -4.15 -21.90
C ASP A 151 6.89 -3.84 -21.03
N PRO A 152 7.99 -4.62 -21.20
CA PRO A 152 9.24 -4.39 -20.48
C PRO A 152 9.87 -3.01 -20.71
N ASN A 153 9.48 -2.30 -21.78
CA ASN A 153 9.96 -0.95 -22.10
C ASN A 153 9.07 0.17 -21.53
N SER A 154 8.11 -0.16 -20.66
CA SER A 154 7.22 0.81 -20.00
C SER A 154 7.95 1.82 -19.11
N PHE A 155 9.16 1.49 -18.63
CA PHE A 155 9.96 2.31 -17.72
C PHE A 155 11.41 2.42 -18.17
N ILE A 156 11.92 3.65 -18.19
CA ILE A 156 13.32 3.95 -18.56
C ILE A 156 14.11 4.24 -17.29
N LYS A 157 15.25 3.56 -17.15
CA LYS A 157 16.30 3.83 -16.17
C LYS A 157 17.62 3.85 -16.95
N PRO A 158 18.35 4.98 -17.03
CA PRO A 158 19.51 5.11 -17.92
C PRO A 158 20.59 4.04 -17.71
N GLU A 159 20.76 3.59 -16.47
CA GLU A 159 21.82 2.65 -16.08
C GLU A 159 21.40 1.18 -16.13
N HIS A 160 20.10 0.87 -16.33
CA HIS A 160 19.59 -0.52 -16.26
C HIS A 160 18.58 -0.82 -17.36
N ILE A 161 18.92 -1.76 -18.24
CA ILE A 161 18.08 -2.21 -19.36
C ILE A 161 17.25 -3.44 -18.93
N GLY A 162 15.94 -3.41 -19.18
CA GLY A 162 15.01 -4.48 -18.83
C GLY A 162 14.15 -4.21 -17.59
N ILE A 163 13.65 -5.28 -16.98
CA ILE A 163 12.74 -5.28 -15.83
C ILE A 163 13.40 -4.56 -14.64
N LYS A 164 12.73 -3.53 -14.12
CA LYS A 164 13.16 -2.76 -12.94
C LYS A 164 12.90 -3.53 -11.66
N SER A 165 13.73 -3.28 -10.65
CA SER A 165 13.57 -3.88 -9.32
C SER A 165 12.25 -3.48 -8.67
N TRP A 166 11.79 -4.26 -7.70
CA TRP A 166 10.61 -3.92 -6.92
C TRP A 166 10.79 -2.60 -6.16
N LEU A 167 11.99 -2.38 -5.60
CA LEU A 167 12.31 -1.15 -4.85
C LEU A 167 12.29 0.07 -5.77
N ASP A 168 12.83 -0.07 -6.97
CA ASP A 168 12.83 0.91 -8.05
C ASP A 168 11.39 1.38 -8.40
N ILE A 169 10.47 0.43 -8.61
CA ILE A 169 9.06 0.73 -8.91
C ILE A 169 8.34 1.34 -7.70
N LEU A 170 8.63 0.86 -6.48
CA LEU A 170 8.12 1.48 -5.25
C LEU A 170 8.61 2.91 -5.09
N PHE A 171 9.90 3.17 -5.34
CA PHE A 171 10.50 4.50 -5.23
C PHE A 171 9.85 5.49 -6.21
N LEU A 172 9.61 5.07 -7.46
CA LEU A 172 8.81 5.82 -8.42
C LEU A 172 7.42 6.13 -7.86
N SER A 173 6.68 5.11 -7.39
CA SER A 173 5.32 5.29 -6.89
C SER A 173 5.25 6.25 -5.69
N PHE A 174 6.15 6.11 -4.71
CA PHE A 174 6.23 7.03 -3.57
C PHE A 174 6.61 8.44 -4.00
N SER A 175 7.51 8.60 -4.96
CA SER A 175 7.90 9.92 -5.47
C SER A 175 6.74 10.62 -6.18
N LEU A 176 5.96 9.89 -6.98
CA LEU A 176 4.76 10.39 -7.64
C LEU A 176 3.65 10.73 -6.65
N GLN A 177 3.39 9.85 -5.68
CA GLN A 177 2.35 10.05 -4.65
C GLN A 177 2.65 11.28 -3.77
N SER A 178 3.92 11.51 -3.47
CA SER A 178 4.38 12.66 -2.66
C SER A 178 4.61 13.93 -3.48
N ALA A 179 4.49 13.87 -4.81
CA ALA A 179 4.81 14.95 -5.74
C ALA A 179 6.25 15.52 -5.58
N THR A 180 7.21 14.69 -5.14
CA THR A 180 8.61 15.10 -4.95
C THR A 180 9.42 15.07 -6.25
N GLY A 181 9.08 14.18 -7.18
CA GLY A 181 9.71 14.10 -8.50
C GLY A 181 11.19 13.65 -8.50
N LEU A 182 11.67 13.03 -7.42
CA LEU A 182 13.07 12.61 -7.26
C LEU A 182 13.40 11.28 -7.98
N SER A 183 12.40 10.51 -8.42
CA SER A 183 12.62 9.17 -8.96
C SER A 183 13.66 9.13 -10.09
N ASP A 184 14.58 8.16 -10.02
CA ASP A 184 15.59 7.84 -11.05
C ASP A 184 15.01 7.06 -12.24
N ILE A 185 13.72 6.78 -12.19
CA ILE A 185 12.95 6.04 -13.19
C ILE A 185 11.85 6.93 -13.72
N VAL A 186 11.62 6.86 -15.03
CA VAL A 186 10.56 7.60 -15.69
C VAL A 186 9.62 6.68 -16.47
N PRO A 187 8.30 6.90 -16.39
CA PRO A 187 7.32 6.18 -17.20
C PRO A 187 7.39 6.64 -18.67
N SER A 188 7.70 5.72 -19.58
CA SER A 188 7.75 5.94 -21.03
C SER A 188 6.50 5.44 -21.74
N GLY A 189 5.98 4.28 -21.32
CA GLY A 189 4.82 3.65 -21.94
C GLY A 189 3.54 4.46 -21.78
N ALA A 190 2.66 4.44 -22.78
CA ALA A 190 1.40 5.21 -22.76
C ALA A 190 0.52 4.84 -21.55
N ALA A 191 0.36 3.55 -21.27
CA ALA A 191 -0.38 3.07 -20.09
C ALA A 191 0.28 3.51 -18.77
N ALA A 192 1.61 3.35 -18.65
CA ALA A 192 2.36 3.75 -17.47
C ALA A 192 2.24 5.26 -17.19
N ARG A 193 2.26 6.10 -18.23
CA ARG A 193 2.08 7.56 -18.12
C ARG A 193 0.68 7.93 -17.65
N VAL A 194 -0.37 7.32 -18.20
CA VAL A 194 -1.75 7.59 -17.77
C VAL A 194 -1.94 7.22 -16.30
N ILE A 195 -1.43 6.05 -15.88
CA ILE A 195 -1.47 5.63 -14.47
C ILE A 195 -0.69 6.62 -13.59
N ALA A 196 0.48 7.09 -14.03
CA ALA A 196 1.26 8.10 -13.32
C ALA A 196 0.51 9.42 -13.17
N ILE A 197 -0.17 9.91 -14.22
CA ILE A 197 -0.99 11.13 -14.17
C ILE A 197 -2.12 10.97 -13.14
N ILE A 198 -2.82 9.83 -13.15
CA ILE A 198 -3.88 9.54 -12.18
C ILE A 198 -3.32 9.50 -10.76
N GLN A 199 -2.15 8.89 -10.56
CA GLN A 199 -1.51 8.83 -9.25
C GLN A 199 -1.08 10.22 -8.75
N MET A 200 -0.44 11.03 -9.59
CA MET A 200 -0.03 12.40 -9.23
C MET A 200 -1.24 13.23 -8.80
N PHE A 201 -2.32 13.19 -9.58
CA PHE A 201 -3.57 13.89 -9.24
C PHE A 201 -4.15 13.37 -7.92
N GLY A 202 -4.21 12.05 -7.75
CA GLY A 202 -4.71 11.41 -6.53
C GLY A 202 -3.89 11.75 -5.29
N GLY A 203 -2.56 11.82 -5.42
CA GLY A 203 -1.65 12.16 -4.32
C GLY A 203 -1.83 13.59 -3.81
N VAL A 204 -1.91 14.56 -4.73
CA VAL A 204 -2.15 15.96 -4.37
C VAL A 204 -3.55 16.14 -3.77
N MET A 205 -4.58 15.54 -4.37
CA MET A 205 -5.95 15.59 -3.84
C MET A 205 -6.07 14.93 -2.48
N TYR A 206 -5.33 13.85 -2.24
CA TYR A 206 -5.28 13.19 -0.94
C TYR A 206 -4.79 14.15 0.15
N LEU A 207 -3.65 14.82 -0.08
CA LEU A 207 -3.13 15.81 0.86
C LEU A 207 -4.10 16.99 1.02
N ALA A 208 -4.65 17.51 -0.07
CA ALA A 208 -5.53 18.66 -0.05
C ALA A 208 -6.84 18.41 0.71
N VAL A 209 -7.45 17.23 0.55
CA VAL A 209 -8.77 16.94 1.13
C VAL A 209 -8.63 16.27 2.51
N ILE A 210 -7.84 15.20 2.60
CA ILE A 210 -7.79 14.36 3.79
C ILE A 210 -7.00 15.04 4.90
N VAL A 211 -5.78 15.50 4.61
CA VAL A 211 -4.94 16.12 5.64
C VAL A 211 -5.57 17.41 6.14
N THR A 212 -6.09 18.25 5.25
CA THR A 212 -6.81 19.48 5.63
C THR A 212 -8.03 19.20 6.50
N ARG A 213 -8.82 18.16 6.19
CA ARG A 213 -9.96 17.74 7.04
C ARG A 213 -9.50 17.36 8.45
N LEU A 214 -8.42 16.58 8.57
CA LEU A 214 -7.91 16.15 9.87
C LEU A 214 -7.45 17.35 10.71
N VAL A 215 -6.76 18.31 10.10
CA VAL A 215 -6.34 19.56 10.75
C VAL A 215 -7.56 20.38 11.20
N ALA A 216 -8.58 20.53 10.35
CA ALA A 216 -9.80 21.24 10.69
C ALA A 216 -10.53 20.61 11.91
N LEU A 217 -10.61 19.27 11.95
CA LEU A 217 -11.23 18.56 13.08
C LEU A 217 -10.41 18.66 14.38
N GLN A 218 -9.08 18.74 14.32
CA GLN A 218 -8.26 19.03 15.51
C GLN A 218 -8.61 20.37 16.15
N TYR A 219 -8.81 21.40 15.32
CA TYR A 219 -9.08 22.76 15.78
C TYR A 219 -10.46 22.88 16.45
N THR A 220 -11.49 22.24 15.88
CA THR A 220 -12.86 22.26 16.45
C THR A 220 -12.97 21.60 17.84
N ARG A 221 -11.99 20.79 18.26
CA ARG A 221 -11.98 20.15 19.58
C ARG A 221 -11.61 21.12 20.72
N HIS A 222 -11.15 22.33 20.39
CA HIS A 222 -10.73 23.36 21.34
C HIS A 222 -11.71 24.55 21.43
N SER A 223 -13.01 24.37 21.19
CA SER A 223 -13.96 25.44 21.53
C SER A 223 -13.85 25.71 23.05
N PRO A 224 -13.36 26.90 23.48
CA PRO A 224 -13.29 27.23 24.89
C PRO A 224 -14.71 27.18 25.43
N LYS A 225 -14.89 26.57 26.60
CA LYS A 225 -16.11 26.79 27.37
C LYS A 225 -16.02 28.22 27.90
N ASP A 226 -16.85 29.09 27.35
CA ASP A 226 -17.27 30.31 28.03
C ASP A 226 -18.05 29.94 29.31
#